data_AF-A0A7I8N2F2-F1
#
_entry.id   AF-A0A7I8N2F2-F1
#
_cell.length_a   1.000
_cell.length_b   1.000
_cell.length_c   1.000
_cell.angle_alpha   90.00
_cell.angle_beta   90.00
_cell.angle_gamma   90.00
#
_symmetry.space_group_name_H-M   'P 1'
#
loop_
_entity.id
_entity.type
_entity.pdbx_description
1 polymer ?
#
loop_
_entity_poly.entity_id
_entity_poly.type
_entity_poly.pdbx_seq_one_letter_code
_entity_poly.pdbx_strand_id
1 'polypeptide(L)' 'MTKSEHFTEYQDRFEYNGGTMIEHIRSQNNRILRHDWILFDSVEEAREYFYEQI' A
#
# COMPACT_ATOMS: atom_id res chain seq x y z
N MET A 1 9.60 -2.89 1.04
CA MET A 1 9.65 -1.42 1.20
C MET A 1 8.28 -0.96 1.67
N THR A 2 8.23 0.00 2.60
CA THR A 2 6.98 0.38 3.28
C THR A 2 6.79 1.88 3.17
N LYS A 3 5.58 2.30 2.79
CA LYS A 3 5.16 3.70 2.74
C LYS A 3 3.91 3.87 3.58
N SER A 4 3.81 4.99 4.30
CA SER A 4 2.67 5.28 5.15
C SER A 4 2.16 6.68 4.87
N GLU A 5 0.86 6.82 4.70
CA GLU A 5 0.18 8.10 4.51
C GLU A 5 -0.78 8.34 5.67
N HIS A 6 -0.73 9.55 6.23
CA HIS A 6 -1.53 9.94 7.37
C HIS A 6 -2.59 10.95 6.93
N PHE A 7 -3.86 10.55 7.04
CA PHE A 7 -5.01 11.41 6.85
C PHE A 7 -5.62 11.76 8.21
N THR A 8 -6.46 12.79 8.25
CA THR A 8 -7.12 13.24 9.49
C THR A 8 -7.93 12.13 10.16
N GLU A 9 -8.52 11.23 9.37
CA GLU A 9 -9.43 10.20 9.85
C GLU A 9 -8.83 8.80 9.86
N TYR A 10 -7.78 8.53 9.08
CA TYR A 10 -7.19 7.19 8.97
C TYR A 10 -5.73 7.27 8.53
N GLN A 11 -5.04 6.14 8.65
CA GLN A 11 -3.69 5.95 8.16
C GLN A 11 -3.71 4.80 7.14
N ASP A 12 -3.11 5.04 5.98
CA ASP A 12 -2.81 4.00 5.01
C ASP A 12 -1.35 3.56 5.15
N ARG A 13 -1.13 2.25 5.10
CA ARG A 13 0.18 1.63 5.02
C ARG A 13 0.21 0.76 3.77
N PHE A 14 1.23 0.98 2.95
CA PHE A 14 1.51 0.23 1.75
C PHE A 14 2.82 -0.53 1.92
N GLU A 15 2.82 -1.81 1.60
CA GLU A 15 4.01 -2.66 1.67
C GLU A 15 4.26 -3.36 0.34
N TYR A 16 5.43 -3.07 -0.23
CA TYR A 16 5.89 -3.63 -1.47
C TYR A 16 7.05 -4.60 -1.22
N ASN A 17 6.89 -5.86 -1.58
CA ASN A 17 7.90 -6.91 -1.34
C ASN A 17 8.88 -7.14 -2.50
N GLY A 18 8.79 -6.34 -3.58
CA GLY A 18 9.57 -6.54 -4.80
C GLY A 18 8.93 -7.48 -5.83
N GLY A 19 7.67 -7.86 -5.63
CA GLY A 19 6.89 -8.71 -6.54
C GLY A 19 5.94 -7.91 -7.43
N THR A 20 4.82 -8.53 -7.82
CA THR A 20 3.75 -7.90 -8.62
C THR A 20 2.58 -7.44 -7.76
N MET A 21 2.79 -7.37 -6.45
CA MET A 21 1.72 -7.15 -5.48
C MET A 21 2.18 -6.12 -4.46
N ILE A 22 1.26 -5.24 -4.07
CA ILE A 22 1.44 -4.29 -2.98
C ILE A 22 0.34 -4.57 -1.97
N GLU A 23 0.72 -4.82 -0.72
CA GLU A 23 -0.23 -4.93 0.38
C GLU A 23 -0.65 -3.53 0.81
N HIS A 24 -1.96 -3.31 0.97
CA HIS A 24 -2.55 -2.07 1.43
C HIS A 24 -3.37 -2.33 2.69
N ILE A 25 -2.98 -1.67 3.79
CA ILE A 25 -3.68 -1.70 5.06
C ILE A 25 -4.13 -0.29 5.40
N ARG A 26 -5.45 -0.10 5.53
CA ARG A 26 -6.04 1.11 6.12
C ARG A 26 -6.39 0.86 7.57
N SER A 27 -5.94 1.73 8.47
CA SER A 27 -6.28 1.66 9.89
C SER A 27 -6.74 3.01 10.45
N GLN A 28 -7.56 2.99 11.49
CA GLN A 28 -8.00 4.16 12.23
C GLN A 28 -7.99 3.82 13.72
N ASN A 29 -7.35 4.66 14.55
CA ASN A 29 -7.25 4.44 16.01
C ASN A 29 -6.87 2.99 16.38
N ASN A 30 -5.80 2.47 15.75
CA ASN A 30 -5.31 1.09 15.91
C ASN A 30 -6.27 -0.03 15.45
N ARG A 31 -7.37 0.28 14.77
CA ARG A 31 -8.27 -0.72 14.17
C ARG A 31 -8.04 -0.79 12.66
N ILE A 32 -7.83 -1.99 12.13
CA ILE A 32 -7.77 -2.22 10.68
C ILE A 32 -9.20 -2.08 10.11
N LEU A 33 -9.36 -1.11 9.20
CA LEU A 33 -10.61 -0.87 8.47
C LEU A 33 -10.65 -1.65 7.16
N ARG A 34 -9.50 -1.74 6.49
CA ARG A 34 -9.35 -2.40 5.19
C ARG A 34 -7.97 -3.06 5.11
N HIS A 35 -7.93 -4.26 4.56
CA HIS A 35 -6.71 -4.99 4.25
C HIS A 35 -6.93 -5.70 2.92
N ASP A 36 -6.17 -5.30 1.91
CA ASP A 36 -6.26 -5.82 0.56
C ASP A 36 -4.91 -5.74 -0.16
N TRP A 37 -4.89 -6.28 -1.37
CA TRP A 37 -3.70 -6.32 -2.21
C TRP A 37 -4.02 -5.67 -3.56
N ILE A 38 -3.12 -4.79 -3.98
CA ILE A 38 -3.11 -4.20 -5.31
C ILE A 38 -2.25 -5.12 -6.18
N LEU A 39 -2.85 -5.68 -7.22
CA LEU A 39 -2.23 -6.65 -8.12
C LEU A 39 -1.85 -5.96 -9.44
N PHE A 40 -0.68 -6.31 -9.95
CA PHE A 40 -0.14 -5.82 -11.21
C PHE A 40 0.24 -7.00 -12.10
N ASP A 41 0.34 -6.76 -13.41
CA ASP A 41 0.75 -7.78 -14.37
C ASP A 41 2.27 -8.01 -14.32
N SER A 42 3.03 -6.93 -14.05
CA SER A 42 4.49 -6.97 -13.96
C SER A 42 5.07 -6.32 -12.68
N VAL A 43 6.28 -6.74 -12.33
CA VAL A 43 7.04 -6.19 -11.18
C VAL A 43 7.40 -4.73 -11.42
N GLU A 44 7.69 -4.36 -12.67
CA GLU A 44 7.99 -2.97 -13.05
C GLU A 44 6.80 -2.05 -12.79
N GLU A 45 5.59 -2.46 -13.18
CA GLU A 45 4.36 -1.70 -12.91
C GLU A 45 4.09 -1.53 -11.41
N ALA A 46 4.20 -2.62 -10.63
CA ALA A 46 4.04 -2.54 -9.18
C ALA A 46 5.08 -1.60 -8.55
N ARG A 47 6.31 -1.67 -9.03
CA ARG A 47 7.40 -0.80 -8.60
C ARG A 47 7.08 0.66 -8.92
N GLU A 48 6.79 0.99 -10.17
CA GLU A 48 6.45 2.35 -10.61
C GLU A 48 5.27 2.91 -9.80
N TYR A 49 4.21 2.13 -9.62
CA TYR A 49 3.07 2.53 -8.80
C TYR A 49 3.48 2.85 -7.35
N PHE A 50 4.30 2.00 -6.73
CA PHE A 50 4.73 2.19 -5.34
C PHE A 50 5.63 3.42 -5.14
N TYR A 51 6.46 3.76 -6.13
CA TYR A 51 7.43 4.87 -6.01
C TYR A 51 6.93 6.21 -6.57
N GLU A 52 6.01 6.20 -7.54
CA GLU A 52 5.59 7.42 -8.25
C GLU A 52 4.15 7.85 -7.96
N GLN A 53 3.25 6.95 -7.53
CA GLN A 53 1.81 7.25 -7.41
C GLN A 53 1.29 7.26 -5.97
N ILE A 54 1.83 6.43 -5.08
CA ILE A 54 1.65 6.53 -3.62
C ILE A 54 2.73 7.46 -3.12
#